data_AF-A0A9Q8Z4W4-F1
#
_entry.id   AF-A0A9Q8Z4W4-F1
#
_cell.length_a   1.000
_cell.length_b   1.000
_cell.length_c   1.000
_cell.angle_alpha   90.00
_cell.angle_beta   90.00
_cell.angle_gamma   90.00
#
_symmetry.space_group_name_H-M   'P 1'
#
loop_
_entity.id
_entity.type
_entity.pdbx_description
1 polymer ?
#
loop_
_entity_poly.entity_id
_entity_poly.type
_entity_poly.pdbx_seq_one_letter_code
_entity_poly.pdbx_strand_id
1 'polypeptide(L)'
;MASETPQALSRKVSIFRRFSKRQRGDNPPSPFLMNQGIRSPGGPRSPRRLQRNPSYAPAPVCLLTPPPSPPEKCSVEPGESSTRNSQPVRAQLSPPPSPEARDRVVPNAFPTKPFPGNPLITPWNIFLPPSQIYSLYLGFAPKEMEDKWFIYSEGPDQAGKLKVHFHRSWTGLKVAELFVVMDTKGEGAGKIVGIKWNGGQDTNWMSEEEAKYMIRMTCRWQLGVHLEE
;
A
#
# COMPACT_ATOMS: atom_id res chain seq x y z
N MET A 1 59.04 -1.08 -49.30
CA MET A 1 57.79 -0.34 -49.06
C MET A 1 56.66 -1.33 -48.86
N ALA A 2 55.94 -1.27 -47.75
CA ALA A 2 54.57 -1.78 -47.55
C ALA A 2 54.20 -1.51 -46.08
N SER A 3 53.18 -0.70 -45.83
CA SER A 3 52.73 -0.36 -44.47
C SER A 3 51.26 -0.72 -44.34
N GLU A 4 50.96 -1.81 -43.64
CA GLU A 4 49.57 -2.18 -43.34
C GLU A 4 49.00 -1.33 -42.20
N THR A 5 47.75 -0.92 -42.36
CA THR A 5 46.97 -0.17 -41.37
C THR A 5 45.66 -0.92 -41.07
N PRO A 6 45.39 -1.30 -39.81
CA PRO A 6 44.07 -1.77 -39.40
C PRO A 6 43.13 -0.61 -39.07
N GLN A 7 41.84 -0.78 -39.35
CA GLN A 7 40.82 0.26 -39.29
C GLN A 7 40.16 0.43 -37.91
N ALA A 8 39.82 1.69 -37.61
CA ALA A 8 38.66 2.17 -36.86
C ALA A 8 38.04 1.30 -35.75
N LEU A 9 38.36 1.63 -34.48
CA LEU A 9 37.50 1.29 -33.34
C LEU A 9 36.26 2.21 -33.28
N SER A 10 35.07 1.62 -33.21
CA SER A 10 33.81 2.35 -33.11
C SER A 10 33.55 2.94 -31.70
N ARG A 11 32.73 3.99 -31.65
CA ARG A 11 32.71 4.97 -30.55
C ARG A 11 31.89 4.48 -29.34
N LYS A 12 32.51 4.46 -28.15
CA LYS A 12 31.79 4.33 -26.87
C LYS A 12 31.04 5.64 -26.56
N VAL A 13 29.71 5.63 -26.64
CA VAL A 13 28.87 6.76 -26.23
C VAL A 13 28.56 6.65 -24.74
N SER A 14 29.15 7.55 -23.94
CA SER A 14 28.83 7.68 -22.51
C SER A 14 27.64 8.63 -22.34
N ILE A 15 26.55 8.15 -21.73
CA ILE A 15 25.29 8.91 -21.55
C ILE A 15 25.26 9.71 -20.23
N PHE A 16 26.23 9.53 -19.33
CA PHE A 16 26.33 10.30 -18.09
C PHE A 16 26.97 11.68 -18.31
N ARG A 17 26.18 12.67 -18.76
CA ARG A 17 26.44 14.13 -18.60
C ARG A 17 25.24 14.99 -19.02
N ARG A 18 24.31 15.29 -18.09
CA ARG A 18 23.40 16.45 -18.23
C ARG A 18 22.72 16.94 -16.94
N PHE A 19 23.52 17.22 -15.91
CA PHE A 19 23.14 18.21 -14.89
C PHE A 19 24.26 19.23 -14.73
N SER A 20 24.09 20.38 -15.37
CA SER A 20 24.93 21.57 -15.19
C SER A 20 24.04 22.78 -14.95
N LYS A 21 24.31 23.47 -13.84
CA LYS A 21 23.97 24.86 -13.50
C LYS A 21 22.96 25.57 -14.41
N ARG A 22 21.81 25.95 -13.84
CA ARG A 22 21.24 27.28 -14.12
C ARG A 22 21.76 28.27 -13.07
N GLN A 23 22.22 29.43 -13.55
CA GLN A 23 22.69 30.52 -12.71
C GLN A 23 21.54 31.08 -11.87
N ARG A 24 21.90 31.51 -10.66
CA ARG A 24 21.20 32.57 -9.93
C ARG A 24 21.55 33.89 -10.65
N GLY A 25 20.57 34.69 -11.02
CA GLY A 25 20.74 35.96 -11.70
C GLY A 25 19.53 36.85 -11.44
N ASP A 26 19.79 38.14 -11.24
CA ASP A 26 18.92 39.07 -10.54
C ASP A 26 17.75 39.65 -11.37
N ASN A 27 16.77 40.20 -10.65
CA ASN A 27 15.63 40.97 -11.16
C ASN A 27 15.97 42.48 -11.30
N PRO A 28 15.10 43.32 -11.91
CA PRO A 28 13.94 43.03 -12.76
C PRO A 28 14.24 43.54 -14.21
N PRO A 29 13.73 44.66 -14.80
CA PRO A 29 12.56 45.53 -14.56
C PRO A 29 11.32 45.17 -15.42
N SER A 30 10.19 45.84 -15.18
CA SER A 30 8.94 45.71 -15.95
C SER A 30 8.73 46.89 -16.93
N PRO A 31 8.03 46.67 -18.06
CA PRO A 31 7.35 47.75 -18.77
C PRO A 31 5.82 47.64 -18.73
N PHE A 32 5.19 48.72 -18.28
CA PHE A 32 3.87 49.23 -18.68
C PHE A 32 2.86 48.29 -19.36
N LEU A 33 1.77 47.98 -18.65
CA LEU A 33 0.42 48.04 -19.22
C LEU A 33 -0.41 49.04 -18.42
N MET A 34 -1.13 49.89 -19.15
CA MET A 34 -1.80 51.07 -18.63
C MET A 34 -3.27 51.00 -19.01
N ASN A 35 -4.17 51.26 -18.04
CA ASN A 35 -5.55 51.75 -18.27
C ASN A 35 -6.56 50.75 -18.95
N GLN A 36 -7.85 50.65 -18.59
CA GLN A 36 -8.75 51.42 -17.68
C GLN A 36 -9.80 50.46 -17.06
N GLY A 37 -10.59 50.86 -16.05
CA GLY A 37 -11.78 50.06 -15.70
C GLY A 37 -12.51 50.20 -14.35
N ILE A 38 -12.57 51.38 -13.72
CA ILE A 38 -13.62 51.86 -12.79
C ILE A 38 -14.41 50.79 -11.95
N ARG A 39 -14.15 50.73 -10.62
CA ARG A 39 -15.18 50.77 -9.55
C ARG A 39 -14.57 50.74 -8.14
N SER A 40 -15.00 51.67 -7.29
CA SER A 40 -14.77 51.75 -5.84
C SER A 40 -16.14 51.84 -5.14
N PRO A 41 -16.22 51.85 -3.79
CA PRO A 41 -15.58 50.96 -2.80
C PRO A 41 -16.64 50.26 -1.92
N GLY A 42 -16.28 49.19 -1.18
CA GLY A 42 -17.27 48.44 -0.39
C GLY A 42 -16.76 47.61 0.80
N GLY A 43 -16.42 48.29 1.91
CA GLY A 43 -16.54 47.76 3.28
C GLY A 43 -15.54 46.69 3.77
N PRO A 44 -14.70 46.96 4.79
CA PRO A 44 -13.99 45.93 5.51
C PRO A 44 -14.92 45.18 6.49
N ARG A 45 -15.03 43.85 6.35
CA ARG A 45 -15.69 42.98 7.34
C ARG A 45 -14.70 42.50 8.39
N SER A 46 -14.88 42.95 9.63
CA SER A 46 -14.17 42.42 10.82
C SER A 46 -14.59 40.97 11.14
N PRO A 47 -13.73 40.17 11.80
CA PRO A 47 -13.89 38.72 11.89
C PRO A 47 -14.99 38.25 12.87
N ARG A 48 -15.58 37.08 12.58
CA ARG A 48 -16.57 36.44 13.44
C ARG A 48 -15.97 36.01 14.78
N ARG A 49 -16.65 36.44 15.84
CA ARG A 49 -16.37 36.13 17.25
C ARG A 49 -16.61 34.64 17.54
N LEU A 50 -15.63 33.96 18.13
CA LEU A 50 -15.80 32.61 18.68
C LEU A 50 -16.81 32.67 19.83
N GLN A 51 -17.93 31.94 19.73
CA GLN A 51 -18.80 31.68 20.87
C GLN A 51 -18.40 30.36 21.53
N ARG A 52 -17.98 30.49 22.80
CA ARG A 52 -17.59 29.41 23.69
C ARG A 52 -18.89 28.82 24.28
N ASN A 53 -19.14 27.53 24.08
CA ASN A 53 -20.34 26.87 24.58
C ASN A 53 -20.02 26.21 25.94
N PRO A 54 -20.61 26.63 27.08
CA PRO A 54 -20.41 25.99 28.37
C PRO A 54 -21.53 24.99 28.64
N SER A 55 -21.34 23.72 28.25
CA SER A 55 -22.24 22.65 28.68
C SER A 55 -22.03 22.38 30.17
N TYR A 56 -23.01 22.77 30.98
CA TYR A 56 -23.09 22.38 32.39
C TYR A 56 -23.26 20.85 32.50
N ALA A 57 -22.45 20.23 33.34
CA ALA A 57 -22.68 18.88 33.85
C ALA A 57 -22.72 18.93 35.38
N PRO A 58 -23.78 18.41 36.01
CA PRO A 58 -23.76 18.06 37.42
C PRO A 58 -23.92 16.54 37.62
N ALA A 59 -22.95 15.97 38.30
CA ALA A 59 -23.05 14.77 39.13
C ALA A 59 -22.28 15.10 40.43
N PRO A 60 -22.39 14.32 41.52
CA PRO A 60 -23.13 13.06 41.72
C PRO A 60 -24.10 13.15 42.93
N VAL A 61 -24.55 12.00 43.46
CA VAL A 61 -24.48 11.60 44.90
C VAL A 61 -25.43 10.41 45.20
N CYS A 62 -24.86 9.27 45.67
CA CYS A 62 -25.44 8.29 46.62
C CYS A 62 -26.69 7.44 46.22
N LEU A 63 -26.85 6.13 46.51
CA LEU A 63 -26.49 5.27 47.66
C LEU A 63 -26.89 3.78 47.38
N LEU A 64 -26.20 2.80 48.00
CA LEU A 64 -26.68 1.43 48.41
C LEU A 64 -27.19 0.45 47.31
N THR A 65 -27.07 -0.89 47.35
CA THR A 65 -26.47 -1.92 48.24
C THR A 65 -26.44 -3.27 47.47
N PRO A 66 -25.50 -4.19 47.73
CA PRO A 66 -25.53 -5.56 47.18
C PRO A 66 -26.09 -6.60 48.18
N PRO A 67 -26.86 -7.60 47.71
CA PRO A 67 -26.83 -8.96 48.30
C PRO A 67 -27.03 -10.07 47.22
N PRO A 68 -27.14 -11.39 47.55
CA PRO A 68 -25.98 -12.23 47.86
C PRO A 68 -25.96 -13.61 47.13
N SER A 69 -24.81 -14.30 47.17
CA SER A 69 -24.66 -15.75 46.93
C SER A 69 -24.59 -16.52 48.27
N PRO A 70 -24.45 -17.89 48.34
CA PRO A 70 -24.53 -18.92 47.30
C PRO A 70 -25.83 -19.77 47.46
N PRO A 71 -25.93 -21.01 48.02
CA PRO A 71 -24.96 -21.98 48.55
C PRO A 71 -24.66 -23.19 47.62
N GLU A 72 -23.65 -24.00 47.98
CA GLU A 72 -23.42 -25.37 47.48
C GLU A 72 -24.12 -26.41 48.38
N LYS A 73 -24.38 -27.63 47.87
CA LYS A 73 -24.38 -28.84 48.73
C LYS A 73 -24.10 -30.14 47.98
N CYS A 74 -23.48 -31.08 48.69
CA CYS A 74 -22.91 -32.33 48.19
C CYS A 74 -23.75 -33.56 48.63
N SER A 75 -23.37 -34.75 48.11
CA SER A 75 -23.75 -36.11 48.55
C SER A 75 -25.10 -36.68 48.10
N VAL A 76 -25.31 -37.99 47.82
CA VAL A 76 -24.46 -39.19 47.54
C VAL A 76 -25.44 -40.31 47.05
N GLU A 77 -25.05 -41.13 46.03
CA GLU A 77 -25.40 -42.55 45.66
C GLU A 77 -26.73 -43.26 46.08
N PRO A 78 -27.09 -44.47 45.58
CA PRO A 78 -26.71 -45.23 44.36
C PRO A 78 -27.95 -45.72 43.52
N GLY A 79 -27.76 -46.46 42.41
CA GLY A 79 -28.85 -47.31 41.85
C GLY A 79 -28.79 -47.75 40.38
N GLU A 80 -28.10 -48.86 40.11
CA GLU A 80 -28.41 -49.94 39.12
C GLU A 80 -28.74 -49.64 37.62
N SER A 81 -27.74 -49.96 36.80
CA SER A 81 -27.80 -50.78 35.57
C SER A 81 -28.90 -50.58 34.49
N SER A 82 -28.46 -50.14 33.30
CA SER A 82 -28.82 -50.84 32.06
C SER A 82 -27.78 -50.67 30.95
N THR A 83 -27.47 -51.76 30.25
CA THR A 83 -26.44 -51.89 29.21
C THR A 83 -26.90 -51.32 27.87
N ARG A 84 -26.07 -50.48 27.21
CA ARG A 84 -25.79 -50.61 25.75
C ARG A 84 -24.66 -49.72 25.20
N ASN A 85 -23.83 -50.36 24.38
CA ASN A 85 -23.07 -49.82 23.24
C ASN A 85 -22.13 -48.63 23.47
N SER A 86 -20.95 -48.91 24.03
CA SER A 86 -19.74 -48.11 23.79
C SER A 86 -19.30 -48.21 22.32
N GLN A 87 -19.77 -47.32 21.46
CA GLN A 87 -19.06 -47.03 20.21
C GLN A 87 -17.93 -46.03 20.50
N PRO A 88 -16.68 -46.29 20.06
CA PRO A 88 -15.66 -45.26 20.09
C PRO A 88 -16.03 -44.19 19.07
N VAL A 89 -16.44 -43.01 19.54
CA VAL A 89 -16.58 -41.82 18.70
C VAL A 89 -15.18 -41.45 18.22
N ARG A 90 -14.79 -42.01 17.08
CA ARG A 90 -13.58 -41.64 16.35
C ARG A 90 -13.78 -40.19 15.92
N ALA A 91 -13.26 -39.27 16.72
CA ALA A 91 -13.21 -37.86 16.39
C ALA A 91 -12.59 -37.74 14.99
N GLN A 92 -13.42 -37.39 14.01
CA GLN A 92 -12.94 -37.03 12.70
C GLN A 92 -12.25 -35.67 12.85
N LEU A 93 -10.96 -35.73 13.16
CA LEU A 93 -10.04 -34.64 12.91
C LEU A 93 -10.02 -34.44 11.40
N SER A 94 -10.95 -33.61 10.92
CA SER A 94 -10.79 -32.96 9.62
C SER A 94 -9.41 -32.29 9.64
N PRO A 95 -8.49 -32.65 8.74
CA PRO A 95 -7.22 -31.95 8.66
C PRO A 95 -7.52 -30.45 8.51
N PRO A 96 -6.73 -29.55 9.13
CA PRO A 96 -6.91 -28.12 8.90
C PRO A 96 -6.87 -27.85 7.40
N PRO A 97 -7.67 -26.89 6.88
CA PRO A 97 -7.68 -26.61 5.46
C PRO A 97 -6.26 -26.36 5.00
N SER A 98 -5.76 -27.23 4.11
CA SER A 98 -4.46 -27.06 3.48
C SER A 98 -4.44 -25.64 2.89
N PRO A 99 -3.37 -24.85 3.08
CA PRO A 99 -3.32 -23.51 2.53
C PRO A 99 -3.53 -23.61 1.02
N GLU A 100 -4.70 -23.13 0.56
CA GLU A 100 -5.09 -23.21 -0.84
C GLU A 100 -3.98 -22.58 -1.68
N ALA A 101 -3.48 -23.32 -2.67
CA ALA A 101 -2.47 -22.81 -3.58
C ALA A 101 -3.08 -21.61 -4.33
N ARG A 102 -2.71 -20.40 -3.89
CA ARG A 102 -3.21 -19.16 -4.48
C ARG A 102 -2.58 -19.02 -5.87
N ASP A 103 -3.42 -19.07 -6.90
CA ASP A 103 -2.97 -18.81 -8.27
C ASP A 103 -2.41 -17.40 -8.42
N ARG A 104 -1.39 -17.27 -9.28
CA ARG A 104 -0.81 -15.97 -9.62
C ARG A 104 -1.82 -15.12 -10.38
N VAL A 105 -2.07 -13.93 -9.87
CA VAL A 105 -2.93 -12.92 -10.49
C VAL A 105 -2.23 -12.34 -11.72
N VAL A 106 -2.89 -12.46 -12.87
CA VAL A 106 -2.39 -12.01 -14.18
C VAL A 106 -2.93 -10.61 -14.55
N PRO A 107 -2.20 -9.80 -15.35
CA PRO A 107 -2.62 -8.44 -15.70
C PRO A 107 -4.02 -8.34 -16.31
N ASN A 108 -4.43 -9.36 -17.07
CA ASN A 108 -5.70 -9.39 -17.80
C ASN A 108 -6.90 -9.85 -16.96
N ALA A 109 -6.71 -10.17 -15.67
CA ALA A 109 -7.81 -10.63 -14.81
C ALA A 109 -8.84 -9.52 -14.53
N PHE A 110 -8.44 -8.24 -14.58
CA PHE A 110 -9.31 -7.09 -14.40
C PHE A 110 -8.99 -5.99 -15.42
N PRO A 111 -9.98 -5.18 -15.84
CA PRO A 111 -9.75 -4.04 -16.73
C PRO A 111 -8.91 -2.97 -16.03
N THR A 112 -7.72 -2.71 -16.54
CA THR A 112 -6.78 -1.72 -15.99
C THR A 112 -6.51 -0.56 -16.95
N LYS A 113 -6.13 0.59 -16.37
CA LYS A 113 -5.66 1.77 -17.09
C LYS A 113 -4.17 1.96 -16.82
N PRO A 114 -3.39 2.53 -17.76
CA PRO A 114 -2.00 2.91 -17.48
C PRO A 114 -1.93 4.02 -16.41
N PHE A 115 -0.72 4.39 -15.99
CA PHE A 115 -0.53 5.59 -15.18
C PHE A 115 -1.08 6.82 -15.93
N PRO A 116 -1.83 7.72 -15.25
CA PRO A 116 -2.06 9.05 -15.78
C PRO A 116 -0.74 9.83 -15.87
N GLY A 117 -0.75 10.96 -16.58
CA GLY A 117 0.45 11.75 -16.87
C GLY A 117 1.21 12.19 -15.63
N ASN A 118 2.54 12.28 -15.76
CA ASN A 118 3.48 12.73 -14.72
C ASN A 118 3.44 11.92 -13.39
N PRO A 119 3.62 10.59 -13.42
CA PRO A 119 3.80 9.81 -12.20
C PRO A 119 5.10 10.19 -11.48
N LEU A 120 5.04 10.26 -10.15
CA LEU A 120 6.19 10.53 -9.29
C LEU A 120 6.98 9.23 -9.02
N ILE A 121 8.28 9.35 -8.76
CA ILE A 121 9.20 8.22 -8.56
C ILE A 121 10.20 8.57 -7.45
N THR A 122 10.34 7.68 -6.46
CA THR A 122 11.30 7.80 -5.36
C THR A 122 11.97 6.45 -5.08
N PRO A 123 13.29 6.39 -4.80
CA PRO A 123 13.92 5.20 -4.23
C PRO A 123 13.33 4.81 -2.86
N TRP A 124 13.16 3.51 -2.62
CA TRP A 124 12.70 2.98 -1.33
C TRP A 124 13.36 1.62 -1.13
N ASN A 125 14.07 1.43 -0.02
CA ASN A 125 15.11 0.40 0.12
C ASN A 125 14.75 -0.68 1.15
N ILE A 126 13.56 -1.29 1.04
CA ILE A 126 13.07 -2.29 2.00
C ILE A 126 13.52 -3.70 1.62
N PHE A 127 14.16 -4.42 2.54
CA PHE A 127 14.44 -5.85 2.39
C PHE A 127 13.19 -6.70 2.67
N LEU A 128 13.02 -7.80 1.94
CA LEU A 128 11.88 -8.69 2.06
C LEU A 128 12.32 -10.17 2.09
N PRO A 129 11.83 -10.96 3.05
CA PRO A 129 12.09 -12.40 3.08
C PRO A 129 11.37 -13.12 1.92
N PRO A 130 11.79 -14.33 1.55
CA PRO A 130 11.26 -15.07 0.40
C PRO A 130 9.73 -15.24 0.42
N SER A 131 9.14 -15.48 1.59
CA SER A 131 7.69 -15.63 1.77
C SER A 131 6.91 -14.36 1.39
N GLN A 132 7.43 -13.17 1.72
CA GLN A 132 6.80 -11.91 1.37
C GLN A 132 6.98 -11.55 -0.10
N ILE A 133 8.16 -11.87 -0.68
CA ILE A 133 8.39 -11.76 -2.13
C ILE A 133 7.41 -12.67 -2.90
N TYR A 134 7.20 -13.90 -2.44
CA TYR A 134 6.25 -14.82 -3.05
C TYR A 134 4.81 -14.30 -2.98
N SER A 135 4.38 -13.74 -1.84
CA SER A 135 3.06 -13.09 -1.74
C SER A 135 2.90 -11.89 -2.68
N LEU A 136 3.93 -11.06 -2.85
CA LEU A 136 3.95 -9.97 -3.84
C LEU A 136 3.91 -10.48 -5.29
N TYR A 137 4.58 -11.60 -5.55
CA TYR A 137 4.61 -12.25 -6.86
C TYR A 137 3.22 -12.81 -7.24
N LEU A 138 2.52 -13.45 -6.30
CA LEU A 138 1.17 -13.95 -6.51
C LEU A 138 0.15 -12.81 -6.72
N GLY A 139 0.25 -11.73 -5.95
CA GLY A 139 -0.67 -10.59 -6.04
C GLY A 139 -2.03 -10.86 -5.37
N PHE A 140 -3.03 -10.06 -5.75
CA PHE A 140 -4.38 -10.08 -5.18
C PHE A 140 -5.45 -9.74 -6.22
N ALA A 141 -6.38 -10.66 -6.43
CA ALA A 141 -7.56 -10.46 -7.26
C ALA A 141 -8.78 -10.20 -6.35
N PRO A 142 -9.49 -9.07 -6.53
CA PRO A 142 -10.68 -8.76 -5.74
C PRO A 142 -11.80 -9.76 -6.06
N LYS A 143 -12.52 -10.22 -5.02
CA LYS A 143 -13.67 -11.12 -5.14
C LYS A 143 -14.99 -10.38 -4.88
N GLU A 144 -14.99 -9.43 -3.95
CA GLU A 144 -16.17 -8.71 -3.48
C GLU A 144 -16.06 -7.20 -3.76
N MET A 145 -17.14 -6.42 -3.56
CA MET A 145 -17.13 -4.97 -3.85
C MET A 145 -16.26 -4.19 -2.86
N GLU A 146 -16.07 -4.76 -1.69
CA GLU A 146 -15.24 -4.30 -0.57
C GLU A 146 -13.75 -4.38 -0.92
N ASP A 147 -13.36 -5.26 -1.84
CA ASP A 147 -11.97 -5.47 -2.26
C ASP A 147 -11.52 -4.33 -3.19
N LYS A 148 -11.05 -3.24 -2.57
CA LYS A 148 -10.73 -1.95 -3.22
C LYS A 148 -9.51 -1.97 -4.15
N TRP A 149 -8.84 -3.11 -4.25
CA TRP A 149 -7.51 -3.25 -4.85
C TRP A 149 -7.46 -4.44 -5.81
N PHE A 150 -6.85 -4.19 -6.96
CA PHE A 150 -6.37 -5.22 -7.87
C PHE A 150 -4.84 -5.10 -7.91
N ILE A 151 -4.15 -6.19 -7.58
CA ILE A 151 -2.69 -6.24 -7.49
C ILE A 151 -2.19 -7.41 -8.32
N TYR A 152 -1.29 -7.13 -9.26
CA TYR A 152 -0.66 -8.17 -10.07
C TYR A 152 0.83 -7.88 -10.24
N SER A 153 1.61 -8.88 -10.63
CA SER A 153 3.05 -8.75 -10.82
C SER A 153 3.48 -9.04 -12.26
N GLU A 154 4.54 -8.37 -12.73
CA GLU A 154 5.24 -8.66 -13.98
C GLU A 154 6.68 -9.09 -13.70
N GLY A 155 7.13 -10.18 -14.34
CA GLY A 155 8.43 -10.81 -14.06
C GLY A 155 8.30 -12.03 -13.12
N PRO A 156 9.37 -12.41 -12.38
CA PRO A 156 10.70 -11.80 -12.43
C PRO A 156 11.36 -11.96 -13.80
N ASP A 157 12.18 -11.00 -14.22
CA ASP A 157 13.04 -11.14 -15.41
C ASP A 157 14.30 -11.98 -15.12
N GLN A 158 15.13 -12.24 -16.14
CA GLN A 158 16.40 -12.97 -15.98
C GLN A 158 17.40 -12.31 -15.02
N ALA A 159 17.21 -11.02 -14.70
CA ALA A 159 18.00 -10.25 -13.74
C ALA A 159 17.29 -10.11 -12.37
N GLY A 160 16.23 -10.88 -12.14
CA GLY A 160 15.49 -10.88 -10.87
C GLY A 160 14.57 -9.68 -10.66
N LYS A 161 14.29 -8.86 -11.68
CA LYS A 161 13.42 -7.69 -11.53
C LYS A 161 11.97 -8.08 -11.60
N LEU A 162 11.24 -7.79 -10.54
CA LEU A 162 9.80 -7.96 -10.40
C LEU A 162 9.16 -6.57 -10.30
N LYS A 163 8.13 -6.30 -11.08
CA LYS A 163 7.25 -5.13 -10.89
C LYS A 163 5.95 -5.58 -10.26
N VAL A 164 5.43 -4.82 -9.31
CA VAL A 164 4.11 -5.08 -8.70
C VAL A 164 3.23 -3.87 -8.93
N HIS A 165 2.04 -4.06 -9.50
CA HIS A 165 1.15 -3.02 -9.99
C HIS A 165 -0.08 -2.91 -9.10
N PHE A 166 -0.41 -1.71 -8.64
CA PHE A 166 -1.51 -1.44 -7.72
C PHE A 166 -2.59 -0.63 -8.43
N HIS A 167 -3.76 -1.23 -8.61
CA HIS A 167 -4.92 -0.61 -9.26
C HIS A 167 -6.12 -0.56 -8.33
N ARG A 168 -6.98 0.45 -8.50
CA ARG A 168 -8.33 0.44 -7.91
C ARG A 168 -9.20 -0.53 -8.70
N SER A 169 -9.80 -1.51 -8.02
CA SER A 169 -10.61 -2.57 -8.63
C SER A 169 -11.77 -2.03 -9.47
N TRP A 170 -12.54 -1.06 -8.94
CA TRP A 170 -13.74 -0.54 -9.60
C TRP A 170 -13.52 0.54 -10.68
N THR A 171 -12.32 1.13 -10.80
CA THR A 171 -12.01 2.13 -11.87
C THR A 171 -10.93 1.70 -12.84
N GLY A 172 -10.18 0.65 -12.52
CA GLY A 172 -8.94 0.26 -13.20
C GLY A 172 -7.77 1.24 -13.00
N LEU A 173 -7.94 2.34 -12.25
CA LEU A 173 -6.95 3.40 -12.09
C LEU A 173 -5.67 2.86 -11.48
N LYS A 174 -4.54 3.07 -12.17
CA LYS A 174 -3.21 2.76 -11.64
C LYS A 174 -2.81 3.77 -10.58
N VAL A 175 -2.63 3.30 -9.35
CA VAL A 175 -2.26 4.12 -8.19
C VAL A 175 -0.76 4.07 -7.98
N ALA A 176 -0.16 2.88 -7.98
CA ALA A 176 1.26 2.69 -7.74
C ALA A 176 1.87 1.50 -8.49
N GLU A 177 3.20 1.48 -8.55
CA GLU A 177 4.04 0.44 -9.13
C GLU A 177 5.29 0.32 -8.24
N LEU A 178 5.52 -0.87 -7.69
CA LEU A 178 6.74 -1.20 -6.93
C LEU A 178 7.78 -1.79 -7.88
N PHE A 179 9.04 -1.37 -7.69
CA PHE A 179 10.19 -2.01 -8.29
C PHE A 179 10.89 -2.87 -7.23
N VAL A 180 10.94 -4.17 -7.48
CA VAL A 180 11.54 -5.16 -6.59
C VAL A 180 12.64 -5.90 -7.35
N VAL A 181 13.76 -6.16 -6.68
CA VAL A 181 14.82 -7.06 -7.17
C VAL A 181 14.86 -8.25 -6.23
N MET A 182 14.61 -9.43 -6.75
CA MET A 182 14.70 -10.70 -6.01
C MET A 182 15.89 -11.52 -6.49
N ASP A 183 16.49 -12.28 -5.58
CA ASP A 183 17.53 -13.24 -5.91
C ASP A 183 16.92 -14.51 -6.51
N THR A 184 17.09 -14.69 -7.81
CA THR A 184 16.62 -15.86 -8.56
C THR A 184 17.57 -17.06 -8.51
N LYS A 185 18.74 -16.93 -7.86
CA LYS A 185 19.77 -17.98 -7.75
C LYS A 185 19.95 -18.49 -6.32
N GLY A 186 19.73 -17.63 -5.32
CA GLY A 186 19.71 -17.97 -3.90
C GLY A 186 18.29 -18.28 -3.40
N GLU A 187 17.99 -17.83 -2.18
CA GLU A 187 16.81 -18.25 -1.40
C GLU A 187 15.47 -17.63 -1.85
N GLY A 188 15.45 -16.82 -2.92
CA GLY A 188 14.24 -16.09 -3.34
C GLY A 188 13.92 -14.82 -2.53
N ALA A 189 14.81 -14.44 -1.61
CA ALA A 189 14.73 -13.17 -0.89
C ALA A 189 14.86 -11.98 -1.87
N GLY A 190 14.43 -10.79 -1.45
CA GLY A 190 14.48 -9.63 -2.34
C GLY A 190 14.47 -8.30 -1.63
N LYS A 191 14.47 -7.24 -2.44
CA LYS A 191 14.54 -5.87 -1.98
C LYS A 191 13.68 -4.98 -2.87
N ILE A 192 12.79 -4.21 -2.27
CA ILE A 192 12.20 -3.04 -2.92
C ILE A 192 13.34 -2.05 -3.17
N VAL A 193 13.44 -1.53 -4.39
CA VAL A 193 14.44 -0.53 -4.78
C VAL A 193 13.83 0.84 -5.07
N GLY A 194 12.53 0.91 -5.34
CA GLY A 194 11.84 2.16 -5.61
C GLY A 194 10.33 1.99 -5.75
N ILE A 195 9.64 3.11 -5.64
CA ILE A 195 8.21 3.24 -5.89
C ILE A 195 7.97 4.24 -7.00
N LYS A 196 6.89 4.01 -7.74
CA LYS A 196 6.33 4.96 -8.69
C LYS A 196 4.84 5.08 -8.42
N TRP A 197 4.31 6.28 -8.30
CA TRP A 197 2.89 6.48 -7.97
C TRP A 197 2.27 7.64 -8.75
N ASN A 198 0.95 7.60 -8.84
CA ASN A 198 0.15 8.70 -9.33
C ASN A 198 0.08 9.78 -8.24
N GLY A 199 0.69 10.95 -8.47
CA GLY A 199 0.60 12.15 -7.64
C GLY A 199 -0.39 13.19 -8.18
N GLY A 200 -1.32 12.79 -9.05
CA GLY A 200 -2.30 13.66 -9.68
C GLY A 200 -3.60 13.83 -8.89
N GLN A 201 -4.57 14.52 -9.51
CA GLN A 201 -5.89 14.79 -8.91
C GLN A 201 -6.67 13.50 -8.57
N ASP A 202 -6.58 12.46 -9.41
CA ASP A 202 -7.30 11.18 -9.20
C ASP A 202 -6.89 10.43 -7.92
N THR A 203 -5.73 10.78 -7.37
CA THR A 203 -5.18 10.25 -6.10
C THR A 203 -5.05 11.33 -5.03
N ASN A 204 -5.74 12.46 -5.18
CA ASN A 204 -5.72 13.59 -4.25
C ASN A 204 -4.30 14.16 -4.00
N TRP A 205 -3.48 14.29 -5.05
CA TRP A 205 -2.12 14.86 -4.99
C TRP A 205 -1.18 14.13 -4.01
N MET A 206 -1.38 12.81 -3.88
CA MET A 206 -0.71 11.93 -2.92
C MET A 206 0.80 12.19 -2.80
N SER A 207 1.26 12.49 -1.58
CA SER A 207 2.68 12.69 -1.26
C SER A 207 3.47 11.36 -1.32
N GLU A 208 4.80 11.44 -1.19
CA GLU A 208 5.65 10.25 -1.09
C GLU A 208 5.33 9.43 0.16
N GLU A 209 5.16 10.10 1.30
CA GLU A 209 4.87 9.51 2.60
C GLU A 209 3.49 8.83 2.59
N GLU A 210 2.50 9.49 1.99
CA GLU A 210 1.15 8.94 1.79
C GLU A 210 1.17 7.73 0.84
N ALA A 211 1.94 7.79 -0.25
CA ALA A 211 2.10 6.67 -1.17
C ALA A 211 2.78 5.47 -0.50
N LYS A 212 3.88 5.70 0.24
CA LYS A 212 4.55 4.67 1.05
C LYS A 212 3.58 4.07 2.06
N TYR A 213 2.88 4.89 2.85
CA TYR A 213 1.90 4.43 3.83
C TYR A 213 0.76 3.61 3.19
N MET A 214 0.19 4.08 2.08
CA MET A 214 -0.84 3.37 1.34
C MET A 214 -0.35 2.00 0.85
N ILE A 215 0.88 1.91 0.33
CA ILE A 215 1.48 0.63 -0.09
C ILE A 215 1.72 -0.27 1.12
N ARG A 216 2.31 0.23 2.23
CA ARG A 216 2.50 -0.53 3.49
C ARG A 216 1.19 -1.18 3.95
N MET A 217 0.12 -0.39 4.02
CA MET A 217 -1.18 -0.86 4.47
C MET A 217 -1.78 -1.86 3.47
N THR A 218 -1.74 -1.56 2.17
CA THR A 218 -2.31 -2.44 1.13
C THR A 218 -1.59 -3.79 1.07
N CYS A 219 -0.26 -3.81 1.15
CA CYS A 219 0.54 -5.02 1.25
C CYS A 219 0.21 -5.83 2.52
N ARG A 220 0.07 -5.16 3.67
CA ARG A 220 -0.28 -5.83 4.93
C ARG A 220 -1.66 -6.49 4.88
N TRP A 221 -2.68 -5.75 4.45
CA TRP A 221 -4.07 -6.24 4.49
C TRP A 221 -4.40 -7.22 3.37
N GLN A 222 -3.95 -6.99 2.12
CA GLN A 222 -4.31 -7.86 1.00
C GLN A 222 -3.34 -9.02 0.77
N LEU A 223 -2.06 -8.86 1.11
CA LEU A 223 -0.99 -9.82 0.79
C LEU A 223 -0.34 -10.47 2.03
N GLY A 224 -0.62 -9.96 3.25
CA GLY A 224 0.08 -10.40 4.46
C GLY A 224 1.56 -9.98 4.50
N VAL A 225 1.93 -8.91 3.78
CA VAL A 225 3.30 -8.46 3.57
C VAL A 225 3.63 -7.26 4.47
N HIS A 226 4.73 -7.35 5.21
CA HIS A 226 5.14 -6.39 6.24
C HIS A 226 6.34 -5.56 5.77
N LEU A 227 6.05 -4.33 5.35
CA LEU A 227 7.03 -3.39 4.79
C LEU A 227 7.61 -2.46 5.87
N GLU A 228 8.56 -2.98 6.64
CA GLU A 228 9.34 -2.24 7.66
C GLU A 228 10.44 -1.36 7.02
N GLU A 229 10.90 -0.32 7.72
CA GLU A 229 11.85 0.70 7.20
C GLU A 229 13.28 0.52 7.70
#